data_AF-A0A7C1AH72-F1
#
_entry.id   AF-A0A7C1AH72-F1
#
_cell.length_a   1.000
_cell.length_b   1.000
_cell.length_c   1.000
_cell.angle_alpha   90.00
_cell.angle_beta   90.00
_cell.angle_gamma   90.00
#
_symmetry.space_group_name_H-M   'P 1'
#
loop_
_entity.id
_entity.type
_entity.pdbx_description
1 polymer ?
#
loop_
_entity_poly.entity_id
_entity_poly.type
_entity_poly.pdbx_seq_one_letter_code
_entity_poly.pdbx_strand_id
1 'polypeptide(L)'
;GQAAPAEARLKAGTAVSENKILFYVASRGHHADIGGISPGSMSPDARTIEEEGVYIDNFLLVEAGGFREAEARALLNQAKYPARNPDDNIADLKAQVAANEKGVAELRSMVDHFGLDTVQAYMGHVQDNAEESVRRVIDVLKDSAFEVEMDQGTKIAVAIRVDKEARTASVDFTGTSPAQDNNFNAPEPVTRAAVLYVFRVMVDDRIPMNAGCLKPIHIILPENSMLSPAYPAAVVAGNVETSQVVTNALFAALGALGSAQGTMNNLTFGNKKYQYYETICSGAPAGPGFNGADAVHTHMTNTRLTDPEILELRYPVLLEDFHIRQGSGGKGKWCAGNGISRTLRFLERMDCAILSGFREVRPFGMEGGGPGQCGANAVRRADGNVEKLKGCDRTVLEPGEAIMIQTPTGGGFGKVK
;
A
#
# COMPACT_ATOMS: atom_id res chain seq x y z
N GLY A 1 -4.75 8.15 -3.89
CA GLY A 1 -6.08 7.63 -3.48
C GLY A 1 -6.79 8.70 -2.70
N GLN A 2 -8.04 8.98 -3.03
CA GLN A 2 -8.83 10.04 -2.40
C GLN A 2 -9.76 9.42 -1.36
N ALA A 3 -9.95 10.12 -0.24
CA ALA A 3 -10.90 9.75 0.79
C ALA A 3 -12.07 10.73 0.74
N ALA A 4 -13.29 10.22 0.70
CA ALA A 4 -14.50 11.02 0.82
C ALA A 4 -15.12 10.73 2.19
N PRO A 5 -15.01 11.63 3.18
CA PRO A 5 -15.78 11.52 4.41
C PRO A 5 -17.21 12.05 4.21
N ALA A 6 -18.19 11.38 4.80
CA ALA A 6 -19.57 11.81 4.92
C ALA A 6 -19.97 11.90 6.40
N GLU A 7 -20.73 12.92 6.75
CA GLU A 7 -21.23 13.12 8.11
C GLU A 7 -22.54 12.36 8.32
N ALA A 8 -22.59 11.52 9.35
CA ALA A 8 -23.86 10.95 9.80
C ALA A 8 -24.49 11.87 10.86
N ARG A 9 -25.48 12.65 10.44
CA ARG A 9 -26.35 13.43 11.33
C ARG A 9 -27.67 12.69 11.56
N LEU A 10 -28.15 12.64 12.79
CA LEU A 10 -29.48 12.13 13.14
C LEU A 10 -30.44 13.29 13.42
N LYS A 11 -31.69 13.19 12.98
CA LYS A 11 -32.77 14.03 13.51
C LYS A 11 -33.19 13.43 14.84
N ALA A 12 -32.76 14.04 15.94
CA ALA A 12 -33.17 13.60 17.27
C ALA A 12 -34.64 13.97 17.51
N GLY A 13 -35.50 12.97 17.67
CA GLY A 13 -36.74 13.13 18.43
C GLY A 13 -36.37 13.52 19.86
N THR A 14 -36.84 14.68 20.29
CA THR A 14 -36.65 15.32 21.61
C THR A 14 -35.26 15.90 21.93
N ALA A 15 -35.17 17.24 21.76
CA ALA A 15 -34.38 18.19 22.56
C ALA A 15 -32.84 18.07 22.61
N VAL A 16 -32.19 17.58 21.56
CA VAL A 16 -30.76 17.88 21.29
C VAL A 16 -30.67 18.59 19.94
N SER A 17 -29.98 19.74 19.92
CA SER A 17 -29.95 20.67 18.79
C SER A 17 -29.64 20.00 17.44
N GLU A 18 -30.32 20.45 16.38
CA GLU A 18 -30.30 19.90 15.01
C GLU A 18 -28.92 19.91 14.30
N ASN A 19 -27.80 20.14 15.00
CA ASN A 19 -26.49 20.40 14.40
C ASN A 19 -25.30 19.64 15.02
N LYS A 20 -25.50 18.61 15.84
CA LYS A 20 -24.38 17.81 16.35
C LYS A 20 -24.01 16.70 15.37
N ILE A 21 -22.78 16.71 14.86
CA ILE A 21 -22.20 15.58 14.11
C ILE A 21 -21.92 14.45 15.12
N LEU A 22 -22.45 13.27 14.85
CA LEU A 22 -22.33 12.11 15.75
C LEU A 22 -21.27 11.12 15.26
N PHE A 23 -21.21 10.89 13.95
CA PHE A 23 -20.25 9.96 13.33
C PHE A 23 -19.75 10.50 12.00
N TYR A 24 -18.59 9.98 11.59
CA TYR A 24 -18.06 10.11 10.24
C TYR A 24 -18.02 8.72 9.59
N VAL A 25 -18.44 8.64 8.33
CA VAL A 25 -18.28 7.46 7.47
C VAL A 25 -17.31 7.87 6.36
N ALA A 26 -16.32 7.04 6.07
CA ALA A 26 -15.38 7.33 5.00
C ALA A 26 -15.14 6.09 4.15
N SER A 27 -15.04 6.32 2.84
CA SER A 27 -14.55 5.37 1.87
C SER A 27 -13.30 5.94 1.23
N ARG A 28 -12.39 5.04 0.85
CA ARG A 28 -11.14 5.38 0.18
C ARG A 28 -11.00 4.50 -1.05
N GLY A 29 -10.94 5.12 -2.22
CA GLY A 29 -10.71 4.44 -3.49
C GLY A 29 -9.36 4.80 -4.10
N HIS A 30 -8.74 3.83 -4.77
CA HIS A 30 -7.62 4.10 -5.65
C HIS A 30 -8.18 4.49 -7.02
N HIS A 31 -7.66 5.57 -7.61
CA HIS A 31 -7.98 5.98 -8.98
C HIS A 31 -6.81 5.59 -9.87
N ALA A 32 -7.07 4.91 -10.98
CA ALA A 32 -6.01 4.40 -11.86
C ALA A 32 -5.11 5.52 -12.43
N ASP A 33 -5.66 6.71 -12.66
CA ASP A 33 -4.92 7.90 -13.08
C ASP A 33 -5.61 9.14 -12.51
N ILE A 34 -4.84 10.02 -11.89
CA ILE A 34 -5.26 11.37 -11.45
C ILE A 34 -4.39 12.45 -12.10
N GLY A 35 -3.75 12.13 -13.22
CA GLY A 35 -2.79 12.98 -13.90
C GLY A 35 -1.35 12.65 -13.53
N GLY A 36 -0.52 13.69 -13.46
CA GLY A 36 0.92 13.58 -13.21
C GLY A 36 1.72 13.48 -14.51
N ILE A 37 3.04 13.37 -14.40
CA ILE A 37 3.96 13.40 -15.55
C ILE A 37 3.92 12.13 -16.41
N SER A 38 3.39 11.02 -15.90
CA SER A 38 3.23 9.76 -16.63
C SER A 38 1.81 9.18 -16.46
N PRO A 39 1.31 8.38 -17.44
CA PRO A 39 0.09 7.61 -17.26
C PRO A 39 0.15 6.71 -16.02
N GLY A 40 -0.98 6.58 -15.32
CA GLY A 40 -1.09 5.72 -14.13
C GLY A 40 -0.67 6.39 -12.82
N SER A 41 -0.25 7.66 -12.85
CA SER A 41 0.17 8.48 -11.70
C SER A 41 1.28 7.89 -10.81
N MET A 42 1.98 6.84 -11.27
CA MET A 42 3.07 6.14 -10.55
C MET A 42 4.43 6.39 -11.23
N SER A 43 4.71 7.65 -11.60
CA SER A 43 5.96 7.98 -12.30
C SER A 43 7.18 7.73 -11.40
N PRO A 44 8.21 6.99 -11.86
CA PRO A 44 9.46 6.82 -11.12
C PRO A 44 10.29 8.12 -11.05
N ASP A 45 10.00 9.10 -11.89
CA ASP A 45 10.77 10.34 -12.01
C ASP A 45 10.21 11.51 -11.19
N ALA A 46 9.06 11.32 -10.52
CA ALA A 46 8.45 12.38 -9.73
C ALA A 46 9.35 12.77 -8.54
N ARG A 47 9.56 14.09 -8.38
CA ARG A 47 10.32 14.70 -7.27
C ARG A 47 9.42 15.55 -6.38
N THR A 48 8.37 16.11 -6.96
CA THR A 48 7.37 16.92 -6.25
C THR A 48 5.98 16.29 -6.34
N ILE A 49 5.15 16.52 -5.32
CA ILE A 49 3.78 15.98 -5.25
C ILE A 49 2.92 16.40 -6.45
N GLU A 50 3.14 17.59 -7.01
CA GLU A 50 2.41 18.06 -8.19
C GLU A 50 2.72 17.20 -9.42
N GLU A 51 3.93 16.65 -9.54
CA GLU A 51 4.30 15.75 -10.65
C GLU A 51 3.60 14.38 -10.56
N GLU A 52 3.00 14.05 -9.40
CA GLU A 52 2.21 12.85 -9.16
C GLU A 52 0.72 13.04 -9.53
N GLY A 53 0.30 14.27 -9.86
CA GLY A 53 -1.00 14.58 -10.43
C GLY A 53 -1.80 15.62 -9.65
N VAL A 54 -3.13 15.52 -9.75
CA VAL A 54 -4.06 16.45 -9.10
C VAL A 54 -3.99 16.28 -7.58
N TYR A 55 -3.30 17.20 -6.91
CA TYR A 55 -3.29 17.32 -5.45
C TYR A 55 -4.53 18.06 -4.97
N ILE A 56 -5.34 17.41 -4.15
CA ILE A 56 -6.57 17.96 -3.55
C ILE A 56 -6.39 17.93 -2.03
N ASP A 57 -6.45 19.09 -1.39
CA ASP A 57 -6.45 19.20 0.07
C ASP A 57 -7.86 18.84 0.62
N ASN A 58 -8.76 19.82 0.69
CA ASN A 58 -10.16 19.58 1.06
C ASN A 58 -11.10 20.19 0.02
N PHE A 59 -12.08 19.41 -0.44
CA PHE A 59 -13.08 19.86 -1.41
C PHE A 59 -14.47 19.35 -1.04
N LEU A 60 -15.43 20.26 -0.93
CA LEU A 60 -16.84 19.92 -0.73
C LEU A 60 -17.42 19.35 -2.03
N LEU A 61 -17.50 18.02 -2.11
CA LEU A 61 -17.93 17.29 -3.30
C LEU A 61 -19.45 17.21 -3.47
N VAL A 62 -20.20 17.16 -2.35
CA VAL A 62 -21.66 17.08 -2.33
C VAL A 62 -22.20 18.12 -1.37
N GLU A 63 -23.15 18.93 -1.84
CA GLU A 63 -23.82 19.94 -1.04
C GLU A 63 -25.33 19.78 -1.19
N ALA A 64 -26.05 19.67 -0.06
CA ALA A 64 -27.51 19.47 -0.04
C ALA A 64 -28.02 18.33 -0.96
N GLY A 65 -27.24 17.25 -1.09
CA GLY A 65 -27.55 16.11 -1.97
C GLY A 65 -27.20 16.31 -3.44
N GLY A 66 -26.75 17.50 -3.84
CA GLY A 66 -26.25 17.79 -5.18
C GLY A 66 -24.76 17.47 -5.31
N PHE A 67 -24.41 16.59 -6.26
CA PHE A 67 -23.02 16.31 -6.62
C PHE A 67 -22.45 17.45 -7.46
N ARG A 68 -21.37 18.08 -6.98
CA ARG A 68 -20.74 19.26 -7.59
C ARG A 68 -19.80 18.87 -8.74
N GLU A 69 -20.39 18.27 -9.78
CA GLU A 69 -19.64 17.66 -10.88
C GLU A 69 -18.80 18.67 -11.66
N ALA A 70 -19.35 19.84 -11.96
CA ALA A 70 -18.65 20.86 -12.74
C ALA A 70 -17.39 21.34 -12.01
N GLU A 71 -17.48 21.56 -10.71
CA GLU A 71 -16.36 21.99 -9.87
C GLU A 71 -15.34 20.86 -9.65
N ALA A 72 -15.80 19.63 -9.42
CA ALA A 72 -14.91 18.47 -9.35
C ALA A 72 -14.12 18.28 -10.65
N ARG A 73 -14.79 18.41 -11.81
CA ARG A 73 -14.12 18.37 -13.12
C ARG A 73 -13.17 19.54 -13.32
N ALA A 74 -13.51 20.73 -12.85
CA ALA A 74 -12.61 21.88 -12.92
C ALA A 74 -11.31 21.59 -12.16
N LEU A 75 -11.39 21.04 -10.95
CA LEU A 75 -10.22 20.63 -10.16
C LEU A 75 -9.34 19.62 -10.90
N LEU A 76 -9.95 18.59 -11.49
CA LEU A 76 -9.23 17.55 -12.23
C LEU A 76 -8.54 18.08 -13.50
N ASN A 77 -9.12 19.09 -14.16
CA ASN A 77 -8.64 19.63 -15.44
C ASN A 77 -7.70 20.83 -15.31
N GLN A 78 -7.74 21.57 -14.20
CA GLN A 78 -6.99 22.82 -14.03
C GLN A 78 -5.67 22.65 -13.26
N ALA A 79 -5.37 21.46 -12.76
CA ALA A 79 -4.08 21.17 -12.16
C ALA A 79 -2.94 21.29 -13.18
N LYS A 80 -1.71 21.55 -12.71
CA LYS A 80 -0.51 21.62 -13.55
C LYS A 80 -0.31 20.36 -14.40
N TYR A 81 -0.63 19.20 -13.82
CA TYR A 81 -0.63 17.90 -14.49
C TYR A 81 -2.02 17.26 -14.33
N PRO A 82 -2.97 17.61 -15.21
CA PRO A 82 -4.38 17.27 -15.04
C PRO A 82 -4.64 15.78 -15.25
N ALA A 83 -5.79 15.31 -14.75
CA ALA A 83 -6.23 13.95 -14.94
C ALA A 83 -6.45 13.63 -16.43
N ARG A 84 -6.00 12.44 -16.87
CA ARG A 84 -6.12 12.03 -18.28
C ARG A 84 -7.52 11.59 -18.65
N ASN A 85 -8.23 10.98 -17.71
CA ASN A 85 -9.62 10.56 -17.88
C ASN A 85 -10.51 11.02 -16.71
N PRO A 86 -10.91 12.31 -16.67
CA PRO A 86 -11.78 12.84 -15.63
C PRO A 86 -13.14 12.12 -15.53
N ASP A 87 -13.63 11.50 -16.60
CA ASP A 87 -14.91 10.77 -16.55
C ASP A 87 -14.82 9.55 -15.63
N ASP A 88 -13.73 8.78 -15.70
CA ASP A 88 -13.47 7.66 -14.79
C ASP A 88 -13.32 8.16 -13.35
N ASN A 89 -12.57 9.25 -13.14
CA ASN A 89 -12.42 9.85 -11.81
C ASN A 89 -13.78 10.26 -11.21
N ILE A 90 -14.65 10.89 -12.00
CA ILE A 90 -16.00 11.28 -11.56
C ILE A 90 -16.86 10.05 -11.26
N ALA A 91 -16.77 8.98 -12.06
CA ALA A 91 -17.48 7.74 -11.79
C ALA A 91 -17.06 7.11 -10.46
N ASP A 92 -15.74 7.04 -10.20
CA ASP A 92 -15.19 6.55 -8.94
C ASP A 92 -15.62 7.40 -7.74
N LEU A 93 -15.60 8.74 -7.88
CA LEU A 93 -16.05 9.66 -6.84
C LEU A 93 -17.53 9.49 -6.53
N LYS A 94 -18.38 9.29 -7.54
CA LYS A 94 -19.80 8.97 -7.35
C LYS A 94 -19.99 7.63 -6.63
N ALA A 95 -19.18 6.63 -6.96
CA ALA A 95 -19.22 5.33 -6.28
C ALA A 95 -18.81 5.45 -4.80
N GLN A 96 -17.79 6.24 -4.48
CA GLN A 96 -17.38 6.53 -3.10
C GLN A 96 -18.49 7.26 -2.31
N VAL A 97 -19.13 8.27 -2.91
CA VAL A 97 -20.30 8.94 -2.32
C VAL A 97 -21.42 7.93 -2.03
N ALA A 98 -21.77 7.08 -2.99
CA ALA A 98 -22.82 6.07 -2.80
C ALA A 98 -22.47 5.06 -1.69
N ALA A 99 -21.21 4.64 -1.58
CA ALA A 99 -20.74 3.76 -0.51
C ALA A 99 -20.87 4.42 0.87
N ASN A 100 -20.53 5.71 0.97
CA ASN A 100 -20.65 6.46 2.21
C ASN A 100 -22.12 6.67 2.61
N GLU A 101 -22.98 7.04 1.67
CA GLU A 101 -24.42 7.20 1.94
C GLU A 101 -25.04 5.89 2.43
N LYS A 102 -24.62 4.75 1.88
CA LYS A 102 -25.01 3.45 2.42
C LYS A 102 -24.52 3.25 3.85
N GLY A 103 -23.25 3.56 4.14
CA GLY A 103 -22.71 3.47 5.50
C GLY A 103 -23.44 4.38 6.49
N VAL A 104 -23.80 5.61 6.09
CA VAL A 104 -24.60 6.53 6.89
C VAL A 104 -26.00 5.95 7.16
N ALA A 105 -26.65 5.39 6.14
CA ALA A 105 -27.97 4.76 6.30
C ALA A 105 -27.92 3.56 7.26
N GLU A 106 -26.89 2.71 7.19
CA GLU A 106 -26.70 1.59 8.10
C GLU A 106 -26.43 2.04 9.55
N LEU A 107 -25.62 3.09 9.74
CA LEU A 107 -25.41 3.67 11.06
C LEU A 107 -26.71 4.22 11.66
N ARG A 108 -27.53 4.91 10.86
CA ARG A 108 -28.85 5.40 11.30
C ARG A 108 -29.76 4.25 11.70
N SER A 109 -29.88 3.23 10.85
CA SER A 109 -30.66 2.01 11.13
C SER A 109 -30.22 1.33 12.43
N MET A 110 -28.90 1.23 12.66
CA MET A 110 -28.34 0.66 13.88
C MET A 110 -28.69 1.50 15.12
N VAL A 111 -28.64 2.84 15.03
CA VAL A 111 -29.05 3.72 16.14
C VAL A 111 -30.55 3.65 16.39
N ASP A 112 -31.39 3.60 15.35
CA ASP A 112 -32.84 3.48 15.49
C ASP A 112 -33.22 2.14 16.17
N HIS A 113 -32.48 1.07 15.89
CA HIS A 113 -32.75 -0.25 16.45
C HIS A 113 -32.19 -0.44 17.87
N PHE A 114 -30.94 -0.01 18.14
CA PHE A 114 -30.24 -0.28 19.40
C PHE A 114 -30.16 0.91 20.35
N GLY A 115 -30.47 2.13 19.89
CA GLY A 115 -30.27 3.37 20.65
C GLY A 115 -28.85 3.92 20.53
N LEU A 116 -28.73 5.25 20.60
CA LEU A 116 -27.45 5.95 20.42
C LEU A 116 -26.41 5.58 21.48
N ASP A 117 -26.83 5.55 22.75
CA ASP A 117 -25.93 5.26 23.89
C ASP A 117 -25.31 3.87 23.76
N THR A 118 -26.11 2.87 23.36
CA THR A 118 -25.64 1.50 23.13
C THR A 118 -24.66 1.44 21.97
N VAL A 119 -24.96 2.08 20.84
CA VAL A 119 -24.04 2.13 19.69
C VAL A 119 -22.69 2.75 20.07
N GLN A 120 -22.72 3.90 20.76
CA GLN A 120 -21.49 4.58 21.19
C GLN A 120 -20.69 3.76 22.20
N ALA A 121 -21.35 3.09 23.15
CA ALA A 121 -20.70 2.19 24.09
C ALA A 121 -19.99 1.04 23.37
N TYR A 122 -20.65 0.38 22.41
CA TYR A 122 -20.04 -0.73 21.66
C TYR A 122 -18.90 -0.28 20.74
N MET A 123 -18.96 0.93 20.17
CA MET A 123 -17.81 1.50 19.45
C MET A 123 -16.59 1.66 20.37
N GLY A 124 -16.80 2.07 21.62
CA GLY A 124 -15.76 2.12 22.65
C GLY A 124 -15.22 0.73 22.99
N HIS A 125 -16.11 -0.20 23.33
CA HIS A 125 -15.73 -1.58 23.68
C HIS A 125 -14.92 -2.29 22.58
N VAL A 126 -15.25 -2.06 21.30
CA VAL A 126 -14.49 -2.60 20.17
C VAL A 126 -13.06 -2.04 20.12
N GLN A 127 -12.85 -0.77 20.45
CA GLN A 127 -11.53 -0.17 20.52
C GLN A 127 -10.75 -0.64 21.75
N ASP A 128 -11.40 -0.72 22.91
CA ASP A 128 -10.76 -1.15 24.16
C ASP A 128 -10.34 -2.62 24.09
N ASN A 129 -11.15 -3.48 23.45
CA ASN A 129 -10.77 -4.87 23.21
C ASN A 129 -9.57 -5.00 22.25
N ALA A 130 -9.48 -4.12 21.25
CA ALA A 130 -8.34 -4.10 20.33
C ALA A 130 -7.06 -3.63 21.04
N GLU A 131 -7.16 -2.60 21.89
CA GLU A 131 -6.07 -2.15 22.75
C GLU A 131 -5.57 -3.29 23.64
N GLU A 132 -6.46 -3.92 24.40
CA GLU A 132 -6.10 -4.96 25.37
C GLU A 132 -5.48 -6.18 24.67
N SER A 133 -5.97 -6.52 23.47
CA SER A 133 -5.37 -7.59 22.67
C SER A 133 -3.94 -7.29 22.22
N VAL A 134 -3.62 -6.05 21.86
CA VAL A 134 -2.23 -5.66 21.56
C VAL A 134 -1.39 -5.65 22.84
N ARG A 135 -1.92 -5.19 23.98
CA ARG A 135 -1.20 -5.21 25.26
C ARG A 135 -0.75 -6.61 25.66
N ARG A 136 -1.56 -7.65 25.41
CA ARG A 136 -1.16 -9.06 25.64
C ARG A 136 0.02 -9.50 24.78
N VAL A 137 0.10 -9.02 23.53
CA VAL A 137 1.26 -9.29 22.66
C VAL A 137 2.50 -8.61 23.24
N ILE A 138 2.39 -7.37 23.70
CA ILE A 138 3.50 -6.60 24.27
C ILE A 138 4.17 -7.32 25.44
N ASP A 139 3.41 -8.05 26.29
CA ASP A 139 3.96 -8.80 27.43
C ASP A 139 5.08 -9.78 27.05
N VAL A 140 4.95 -10.41 25.88
CA VAL A 140 5.89 -11.42 25.38
C VAL A 140 6.95 -10.86 24.45
N LEU A 141 6.81 -9.60 24.02
CA LEU A 141 7.83 -8.91 23.24
C LEU A 141 9.09 -8.63 24.08
N LYS A 142 10.17 -8.37 23.34
CA LYS A 142 11.48 -8.01 23.86
C LYS A 142 11.98 -6.80 23.09
N ASP A 143 12.89 -6.07 23.71
CA ASP A 143 13.63 -5.03 23.02
C ASP A 143 14.35 -5.62 21.81
N SER A 144 14.25 -4.91 20.69
CA SER A 144 14.74 -5.39 19.41
C SER A 144 15.04 -4.23 18.48
N ALA A 145 15.86 -4.47 17.46
CA ALA A 145 16.11 -3.52 16.39
C ALA A 145 16.43 -4.25 15.10
N PHE A 146 16.10 -3.63 13.97
CA PHE A 146 16.44 -4.14 12.65
C PHE A 146 16.60 -2.99 11.66
N GLU A 147 17.48 -3.18 10.68
CA GLU A 147 17.66 -2.26 9.56
C GLU A 147 17.45 -3.00 8.25
N VAL A 148 16.73 -2.38 7.31
CA VAL A 148 16.53 -2.91 5.97
C VAL A 148 17.04 -1.89 4.96
N GLU A 149 17.99 -2.31 4.13
CA GLU A 149 18.52 -1.54 3.01
C GLU A 149 17.59 -1.63 1.79
N MET A 150 17.54 -0.56 1.01
CA MET A 150 16.75 -0.44 -0.22
C MET A 150 17.69 -0.26 -1.42
N ASP A 151 17.22 -0.59 -2.62
CA ASP A 151 18.04 -0.49 -3.86
C ASP A 151 18.60 0.91 -4.12
N GLN A 152 17.97 1.96 -3.58
CA GLN A 152 18.42 3.35 -3.73
C GLN A 152 19.60 3.71 -2.81
N GLY A 153 20.10 2.77 -2.00
CA GLY A 153 21.12 3.02 -0.98
C GLY A 153 20.59 3.71 0.28
N THR A 154 19.26 3.78 0.42
CA THR A 154 18.59 4.23 1.64
C THR A 154 18.31 3.06 2.58
N LYS A 155 17.96 3.37 3.83
CA LYS A 155 17.58 2.36 4.81
C LYS A 155 16.39 2.79 5.66
N ILE A 156 15.60 1.80 6.05
CA ILE A 156 14.63 1.91 7.13
C ILE A 156 15.23 1.25 8.36
N ALA A 157 15.35 2.00 9.45
CA ALA A 157 15.80 1.50 10.75
C ALA A 157 14.63 1.56 11.72
N VAL A 158 14.45 0.49 12.50
CA VAL A 158 13.45 0.46 13.57
C VAL A 158 14.02 -0.18 14.82
N ALA A 159 13.76 0.45 15.96
CA ALA A 159 14.01 -0.10 17.28
C ALA A 159 12.69 -0.18 18.05
N ILE A 160 12.38 -1.34 18.62
CA ILE A 160 11.20 -1.56 19.45
C ILE A 160 11.67 -1.69 20.89
N ARG A 161 11.15 -0.83 21.77
CA ARG A 161 11.42 -0.86 23.22
C ARG A 161 10.14 -1.14 23.97
N VAL A 162 10.17 -2.08 24.91
CA VAL A 162 8.99 -2.58 25.61
C VAL A 162 9.02 -2.16 27.07
N ASP A 163 7.97 -1.47 27.51
CA ASP A 163 7.67 -1.28 28.93
C ASP A 163 6.64 -2.33 29.34
N LYS A 164 7.10 -3.34 30.09
CA LYS A 164 6.26 -4.45 30.54
C LYS A 164 5.34 -4.08 31.70
N GLU A 165 5.70 -3.08 32.50
CA GLU A 165 4.85 -2.63 33.62
C GLU A 165 3.68 -1.82 33.08
N ALA A 166 3.94 -0.88 32.17
CA ALA A 166 2.91 -0.08 31.52
C ALA A 166 2.17 -0.83 30.38
N ARG A 167 2.69 -2.00 29.96
CA ARG A 167 2.22 -2.79 28.80
C ARG A 167 2.16 -1.91 27.53
N THR A 168 3.22 -1.15 27.30
CA THR A 168 3.36 -0.24 26.15
C THR A 168 4.63 -0.53 25.37
N ALA A 169 4.66 -0.18 24.09
CA ALA A 169 5.85 -0.29 23.27
C ALA A 169 6.15 1.01 22.53
N SER A 170 7.42 1.40 22.50
CA SER A 170 7.92 2.49 21.67
C SER A 170 8.49 1.91 20.38
N VAL A 171 7.96 2.33 19.23
CA VAL A 171 8.43 1.96 17.90
C VAL A 171 9.17 3.17 17.33
N ASP A 172 10.49 3.08 17.35
CA ASP A 172 11.40 4.19 17.08
C ASP A 172 12.09 4.02 15.73
N PHE A 173 11.78 4.91 14.79
CA PHE A 173 12.37 4.91 13.46
C PHE A 173 13.62 5.79 13.33
N THR A 174 14.16 6.29 14.45
CA THR A 174 15.43 7.03 14.47
C THR A 174 16.54 6.23 13.81
N GLY A 175 17.28 6.86 12.90
CA GLY A 175 18.31 6.20 12.07
C GLY A 175 17.84 5.84 10.66
N THR A 176 16.54 5.94 10.38
CA THR A 176 16.00 5.89 9.01
C THR A 176 16.57 7.04 8.16
N SER A 177 16.82 6.78 6.88
CA SER A 177 17.39 7.75 5.94
C SER A 177 16.58 9.07 5.87
N PRO A 178 17.25 10.21 5.59
CA PRO A 178 16.59 11.49 5.38
C PRO A 178 15.59 11.43 4.21
N ALA A 179 14.71 12.42 4.10
CA ALA A 179 13.85 12.55 2.93
C ALA A 179 14.69 12.57 1.64
N GLN A 180 14.18 11.93 0.61
CA GLN A 180 14.86 11.73 -0.67
C GLN A 180 14.33 12.72 -1.71
N ASP A 181 15.18 13.16 -2.63
CA ASP A 181 14.78 13.95 -3.80
C ASP A 181 14.25 13.03 -4.93
N ASN A 182 13.26 12.20 -4.57
CA ASN A 182 12.53 11.27 -5.43
C ASN A 182 11.19 10.90 -4.75
N ASN A 183 10.47 9.91 -5.28
CA ASN A 183 9.14 9.53 -4.82
C ASN A 183 9.09 8.45 -3.71
N PHE A 184 10.24 7.98 -3.21
CA PHE A 184 10.35 6.95 -2.15
C PHE A 184 10.07 7.47 -0.73
N ASN A 185 9.51 8.66 -0.61
CA ASN A 185 9.09 9.19 0.67
C ASN A 185 7.69 8.70 1.04
N ALA A 186 7.49 8.27 2.29
CA ALA A 186 6.22 7.88 2.87
C ALA A 186 5.75 8.94 3.87
N PRO A 187 4.55 9.53 3.69
CA PRO A 187 3.94 10.39 4.69
C PRO A 187 3.72 9.62 5.99
N GLU A 188 3.80 10.30 7.14
CA GLU A 188 3.62 9.70 8.47
C GLU A 188 2.41 8.73 8.55
N PRO A 189 1.21 9.06 8.02
CA PRO A 189 0.07 8.15 8.08
C PRO A 189 0.31 6.77 7.45
N VAL A 190 1.17 6.68 6.44
CA VAL A 190 1.55 5.39 5.81
C VAL A 190 2.36 4.55 6.78
N THR A 191 3.35 5.15 7.45
CA THR A 191 4.18 4.47 8.45
C THR A 191 3.33 4.01 9.64
N ARG A 192 2.43 4.86 10.13
CA ARG A 192 1.48 4.52 11.19
C ARG A 192 0.58 3.34 10.81
N ALA A 193 0.12 3.28 9.57
CA ALA A 193 -0.69 2.17 9.06
C ALA A 193 0.11 0.85 9.01
N ALA A 194 1.38 0.90 8.62
CA ALA A 194 2.26 -0.27 8.63
C ALA A 194 2.49 -0.80 10.07
N VAL A 195 2.73 0.10 11.04
CA VAL A 195 2.82 -0.27 12.46
C VAL A 195 1.53 -0.91 12.95
N LEU A 196 0.38 -0.28 12.69
CA LEU A 196 -0.94 -0.82 13.03
C LEU A 196 -1.13 -2.24 12.46
N TYR A 197 -0.81 -2.42 11.18
CA TYR A 197 -0.92 -3.71 10.50
C TYR A 197 -0.05 -4.78 11.16
N VAL A 198 1.24 -4.49 11.41
CA VAL A 198 2.16 -5.47 12.00
C VAL A 198 1.72 -5.89 13.38
N PHE A 199 1.41 -4.95 14.27
CA PHE A 199 0.94 -5.27 15.61
C PHE A 199 -0.37 -6.04 15.59
N ARG A 200 -1.29 -5.72 14.66
CA ARG A 200 -2.51 -6.53 14.48
C ARG A 200 -2.20 -7.94 14.01
N VAL A 201 -1.24 -8.15 13.09
CA VAL A 201 -0.86 -9.50 12.62
C VAL A 201 -0.25 -10.33 13.74
N MET A 202 0.50 -9.69 14.66
CA MET A 202 1.07 -10.38 15.82
C MET A 202 0.02 -10.85 16.85
N VAL A 203 -1.19 -10.26 16.82
CA VAL A 203 -2.30 -10.73 17.65
C VAL A 203 -2.91 -11.98 17.02
N ASP A 204 -2.63 -13.14 17.61
CA ASP A 204 -3.24 -14.43 17.27
C ASP A 204 -4.68 -14.54 17.84
N ASP A 205 -5.52 -13.60 17.44
CA ASP A 205 -6.93 -13.52 17.82
C ASP A 205 -7.77 -12.85 16.73
N ARG A 206 -9.08 -13.09 16.72
CA ARG A 206 -10.05 -12.54 15.77
C ARG A 206 -10.57 -11.18 16.23
N ILE A 207 -9.68 -10.20 16.35
CA ILE A 207 -10.07 -8.80 16.63
C ILE A 207 -10.26 -7.99 15.34
N PRO A 208 -11.20 -7.02 15.30
CA PRO A 208 -11.30 -6.10 14.18
C PRO A 208 -10.08 -5.16 14.11
N MET A 209 -9.72 -4.73 12.90
CA MET A 209 -8.69 -3.71 12.70
C MET A 209 -9.26 -2.33 13.06
N ASN A 210 -8.72 -1.67 14.08
CA ASN A 210 -9.11 -0.30 14.44
C ASN A 210 -7.99 0.44 15.21
N ALA A 211 -8.19 1.74 15.48
CA ALA A 211 -7.20 2.60 16.12
C ALA A 211 -6.87 2.22 17.59
N GLY A 212 -7.71 1.42 18.25
CA GLY A 212 -7.44 0.85 19.57
C GLY A 212 -6.13 0.08 19.64
N CYS A 213 -5.76 -0.62 18.55
CA CYS A 213 -4.48 -1.32 18.45
C CYS A 213 -3.24 -0.41 18.57
N LEU A 214 -3.38 0.90 18.29
CA LEU A 214 -2.28 1.86 18.41
C LEU A 214 -2.23 2.57 19.77
N LYS A 215 -3.29 2.50 20.59
CA LYS A 215 -3.30 3.15 21.91
C LYS A 215 -2.10 2.77 22.81
N PRO A 216 -1.61 1.51 22.86
CA PRO A 216 -0.45 1.14 23.67
C PRO A 216 0.89 1.34 22.95
N ILE A 217 0.90 1.92 21.74
CA ILE A 217 2.08 2.03 20.88
C ILE A 217 2.47 3.50 20.68
N HIS A 218 3.68 3.84 21.12
CA HIS A 218 4.26 5.16 20.88
C HIS A 218 5.17 5.13 19.65
N ILE A 219 4.77 5.80 18.57
CA ILE A 219 5.52 5.83 17.31
C ILE A 219 6.41 7.08 17.27
N ILE A 220 7.70 6.91 17.03
CA ILE A 220 8.69 7.99 16.91
C ILE A 220 9.18 8.02 15.47
N LEU A 221 8.94 9.13 14.78
CA LEU A 221 9.44 9.37 13.42
C LEU A 221 10.45 10.51 13.44
N PRO A 222 11.64 10.34 12.87
CA PRO A 222 12.58 11.44 12.73
C PRO A 222 12.02 12.50 11.77
N GLU A 223 12.09 13.77 12.18
CA GLU A 223 11.71 14.91 11.34
C GLU A 223 12.53 14.93 10.03
N ASN A 224 11.90 15.32 8.93
CA ASN A 224 12.52 15.40 7.59
C ASN A 224 13.19 14.09 7.14
N SER A 225 12.73 12.94 7.64
CA SER A 225 13.11 11.63 7.14
C SER A 225 12.24 11.21 5.97
N MET A 226 12.64 10.13 5.27
CA MET A 226 11.79 9.55 4.24
C MET A 226 10.46 8.98 4.77
N LEU A 227 10.26 8.91 6.09
CA LEU A 227 9.00 8.50 6.74
C LEU A 227 8.18 9.69 7.29
N SER A 228 8.71 10.89 7.17
CA SER A 228 8.06 12.16 7.54
C SER A 228 8.56 13.29 6.63
N PRO A 229 8.38 13.17 5.29
CA PRO A 229 8.85 14.18 4.35
C PRO A 229 8.06 15.48 4.50
N ALA A 230 8.71 16.61 4.22
CA ALA A 230 8.05 17.90 4.12
C ALA A 230 7.40 18.08 2.74
N TYR A 231 6.29 18.81 2.68
CA TYR A 231 5.77 19.33 1.41
C TYR A 231 6.84 20.20 0.73
N PRO A 232 7.05 20.12 -0.61
CA PRO A 232 6.23 19.42 -1.61
C PRO A 232 6.82 18.07 -2.09
N ALA A 233 7.49 17.29 -1.24
CA ALA A 233 8.11 16.03 -1.67
C ALA A 233 7.13 15.08 -2.38
N ALA A 234 7.61 14.38 -3.41
CA ALA A 234 6.92 13.25 -4.04
C ALA A 234 6.81 12.05 -3.06
N VAL A 235 5.67 11.36 -3.09
CA VAL A 235 5.31 10.32 -2.10
C VAL A 235 4.62 9.08 -2.65
N VAL A 236 4.46 8.96 -3.97
CA VAL A 236 3.67 7.88 -4.57
C VAL A 236 4.26 6.51 -4.25
N ALA A 237 5.59 6.38 -4.26
CA ALA A 237 6.27 5.13 -3.88
C ALA A 237 6.25 4.89 -2.37
N GLY A 238 5.95 5.91 -1.55
CA GLY A 238 5.80 5.78 -0.11
C GLY A 238 4.78 4.73 0.31
N ASN A 239 3.59 4.78 -0.30
CA ASN A 239 2.51 3.85 0.03
C ASN A 239 2.73 2.43 -0.50
N VAL A 240 3.51 2.27 -1.56
CA VAL A 240 3.63 0.99 -2.29
C VAL A 240 4.98 0.30 -2.09
N GLU A 241 6.08 1.03 -2.06
CA GLU A 241 7.43 0.49 -1.89
C GLU A 241 7.92 0.67 -0.46
N THR A 242 8.03 1.92 0.02
CA THR A 242 8.60 2.22 1.34
C THR A 242 7.82 1.58 2.48
N SER A 243 6.48 1.53 2.38
CA SER A 243 5.61 0.86 3.35
C SER A 243 5.87 -0.65 3.46
N GLN A 244 6.22 -1.32 2.35
CA GLN A 244 6.59 -2.74 2.36
C GLN A 244 7.93 -2.95 3.09
N VAL A 245 8.89 -2.05 2.90
CA VAL A 245 10.18 -2.09 3.60
C VAL A 245 10.01 -1.82 5.10
N VAL A 246 9.19 -0.84 5.48
CA VAL A 246 8.80 -0.60 6.88
C VAL A 246 8.19 -1.86 7.50
N THR A 247 7.29 -2.52 6.77
CA THR A 247 6.64 -3.75 7.24
C THR A 247 7.65 -4.89 7.42
N ASN A 248 8.57 -5.07 6.47
CA ASN A 248 9.67 -6.04 6.59
C ASN A 248 10.56 -5.75 7.81
N ALA A 249 10.94 -4.49 8.02
CA ALA A 249 11.79 -4.08 9.15
C ALA A 249 11.12 -4.38 10.50
N LEU A 250 9.82 -4.08 10.62
CA LEU A 250 9.03 -4.35 11.82
C LEU A 250 8.92 -5.85 12.11
N PHE A 251 8.55 -6.68 11.13
CA PHE A 251 8.46 -8.13 11.34
C PHE A 251 9.82 -8.76 11.65
N ALA A 252 10.89 -8.25 11.04
CA ALA A 252 12.25 -8.71 11.29
C ALA A 252 12.72 -8.36 12.70
N ALA A 253 12.48 -7.12 13.16
CA ALA A 253 12.77 -6.70 14.53
C ALA A 253 12.02 -7.60 15.55
N LEU A 254 10.76 -7.93 15.26
CA LEU A 254 9.96 -8.84 16.08
C LEU A 254 10.35 -10.33 15.94
N GLY A 255 11.25 -10.68 15.01
CA GLY A 255 11.64 -12.06 14.75
C GLY A 255 10.50 -12.96 14.23
N ALA A 256 9.43 -12.35 13.69
CA ALA A 256 8.19 -13.05 13.40
C ALA A 256 8.17 -13.73 12.03
N LEU A 257 8.77 -13.10 11.02
CA LEU A 257 8.76 -13.54 9.63
C LEU A 257 10.12 -13.26 8.98
N GLY A 258 10.50 -14.10 8.00
CA GLY A 258 11.48 -13.71 6.99
C GLY A 258 11.01 -12.50 6.18
N SER A 259 11.90 -11.85 5.43
CA SER A 259 11.50 -10.77 4.53
C SER A 259 10.43 -11.27 3.56
N ALA A 260 9.39 -10.47 3.31
CA ALA A 260 8.59 -10.62 2.09
C ALA A 260 9.34 -10.02 0.90
N GLN A 261 8.71 -10.00 -0.28
CA GLN A 261 9.27 -9.41 -1.49
C GLN A 261 9.64 -7.92 -1.36
N GLY A 262 9.05 -7.19 -0.40
CA GLY A 262 9.43 -5.82 -0.05
C GLY A 262 9.02 -4.75 -1.09
N THR A 263 8.18 -5.11 -2.05
CA THR A 263 7.72 -4.27 -3.17
C THR A 263 6.32 -4.70 -3.60
N MET A 264 5.54 -3.82 -4.23
CA MET A 264 4.30 -4.21 -4.90
C MET A 264 4.47 -4.47 -6.40
N ASN A 265 5.68 -4.26 -6.95
CA ASN A 265 5.96 -4.38 -8.38
C ASN A 265 4.95 -3.61 -9.23
N ASN A 266 4.83 -2.30 -9.00
CA ASN A 266 3.82 -1.47 -9.62
C ASN A 266 4.12 -1.30 -11.10
N LEU A 267 3.33 -1.97 -11.94
CA LEU A 267 3.37 -1.79 -13.38
C LEU A 267 2.29 -0.79 -13.78
N THR A 268 2.71 0.28 -14.43
CA THR A 268 1.81 1.21 -15.09
C THR A 268 2.14 1.30 -16.56
N PHE A 269 1.11 1.38 -17.37
CA PHE A 269 1.28 1.72 -18.77
C PHE A 269 0.07 2.47 -19.31
N GLY A 270 0.28 3.17 -20.41
CA GLY A 270 -0.83 3.85 -21.06
C GLY A 270 -0.42 4.74 -22.22
N ASN A 271 -1.42 5.41 -22.75
CA ASN A 271 -1.29 6.46 -23.74
C ASN A 271 -2.42 7.49 -23.51
N LYS A 272 -2.78 8.27 -24.52
CA LYS A 272 -3.88 9.25 -24.39
C LYS A 272 -5.25 8.62 -24.11
N LYS A 273 -5.46 7.38 -24.54
CA LYS A 273 -6.76 6.69 -24.45
C LYS A 273 -6.82 5.70 -23.29
N TYR A 274 -5.72 5.00 -23.01
CA TYR A 274 -5.69 3.94 -22.02
C TYR A 274 -4.75 4.29 -20.86
N GLN A 275 -5.18 4.01 -19.63
CA GLN A 275 -4.35 4.05 -18.43
C GLN A 275 -4.56 2.75 -17.65
N TYR A 276 -3.48 2.06 -17.36
CA TYR A 276 -3.47 0.80 -16.60
C TYR A 276 -2.52 0.91 -15.42
N TYR A 277 -2.95 0.34 -14.30
CA TYR A 277 -2.15 0.17 -13.12
C TYR A 277 -2.43 -1.18 -12.47
N GLU A 278 -1.37 -1.93 -12.18
CA GLU A 278 -1.44 -3.21 -11.48
C GLU A 278 -0.27 -3.37 -10.50
N THR A 279 -0.54 -4.02 -9.38
CA THR A 279 0.47 -4.55 -8.48
C THR A 279 0.68 -6.04 -8.78
N ILE A 280 1.92 -6.49 -8.84
CA ILE A 280 2.25 -7.88 -9.23
C ILE A 280 2.69 -8.68 -8.00
N CYS A 281 2.05 -9.83 -7.78
CA CYS A 281 2.25 -10.69 -6.61
C CYS A 281 3.62 -11.41 -6.62
N SER A 282 3.98 -11.99 -5.47
CA SER A 282 5.16 -12.85 -5.36
C SER A 282 4.97 -13.87 -4.23
N GLY A 283 6.04 -14.54 -3.80
CA GLY A 283 6.00 -15.46 -2.67
C GLY A 283 5.78 -14.74 -1.34
N ALA A 284 4.90 -15.30 -0.50
CA ALA A 284 4.74 -14.89 0.88
C ALA A 284 6.00 -15.25 1.72
N PRO A 285 6.27 -14.51 2.81
CA PRO A 285 7.38 -14.82 3.69
C PRO A 285 7.16 -16.15 4.43
N ALA A 286 8.26 -16.78 4.84
CA ALA A 286 8.24 -17.90 5.78
C ALA A 286 8.27 -17.41 7.22
N GLY A 287 7.81 -18.24 8.16
CA GLY A 287 7.88 -17.94 9.59
C GLY A 287 8.07 -19.21 10.43
N PRO A 288 8.08 -19.08 11.77
CA PRO A 288 8.28 -20.20 12.66
C PRO A 288 7.10 -21.17 12.58
N GLY A 289 7.28 -22.28 11.86
CA GLY A 289 6.29 -23.35 11.76
C GLY A 289 5.64 -23.50 10.39
N PHE A 290 5.93 -22.61 9.43
CA PHE A 290 5.23 -22.60 8.14
C PHE A 290 6.08 -22.04 6.99
N ASN A 291 5.91 -22.65 5.82
CA ASN A 291 6.41 -22.13 4.55
C ASN A 291 5.52 -20.98 4.06
N GLY A 292 6.09 -20.10 3.23
CA GLY A 292 5.32 -19.10 2.50
C GLY A 292 4.52 -19.72 1.34
N ALA A 293 3.36 -19.14 1.05
CA ALA A 293 2.57 -19.45 -0.15
C ALA A 293 3.17 -18.82 -1.41
N ASP A 294 3.07 -19.51 -2.54
CA ASP A 294 3.56 -19.04 -3.84
C ASP A 294 2.60 -18.00 -4.46
N ALA A 295 3.14 -16.99 -5.13
CA ALA A 295 2.41 -16.06 -6.02
C ALA A 295 1.14 -15.40 -5.42
N VAL A 296 1.24 -14.88 -4.20
CA VAL A 296 0.17 -14.13 -3.51
C VAL A 296 0.59 -12.71 -3.17
N HIS A 297 -0.37 -11.79 -3.16
CA HIS A 297 -0.15 -10.44 -2.63
C HIS A 297 -0.03 -10.50 -1.12
N THR A 298 0.93 -9.76 -0.57
CA THR A 298 1.23 -9.77 0.87
C THR A 298 1.37 -8.36 1.43
N HIS A 299 1.11 -8.26 2.74
CA HIS A 299 1.34 -7.07 3.54
C HIS A 299 0.59 -5.85 3.02
N MET A 300 1.31 -4.83 2.53
CA MET A 300 0.70 -3.56 2.14
C MET A 300 -0.09 -3.68 0.83
N THR A 301 -0.17 -4.88 0.22
CA THR A 301 -1.01 -5.15 -0.94
C THR A 301 -2.24 -5.98 -0.56
N ASN A 302 -3.42 -5.47 -0.90
CA ASN A 302 -4.72 -6.10 -0.64
C ASN A 302 -5.59 -6.26 -1.90
N THR A 303 -4.96 -6.25 -3.07
CA THR A 303 -5.62 -6.40 -4.37
C THR A 303 -5.64 -7.85 -4.84
N ARG A 304 -6.53 -8.15 -5.79
CA ARG A 304 -6.45 -9.36 -6.61
C ARG A 304 -5.84 -8.99 -7.95
N LEU A 305 -5.22 -9.96 -8.62
CA LEU A 305 -4.75 -9.79 -9.99
C LEU A 305 -5.95 -9.54 -10.93
N THR A 306 -5.73 -8.74 -11.98
CA THR A 306 -6.72 -8.57 -13.04
C THR A 306 -6.76 -9.84 -13.88
N ASP A 307 -7.96 -10.40 -14.10
CA ASP A 307 -8.11 -11.59 -14.94
C ASP A 307 -7.48 -11.37 -16.33
N PRO A 308 -6.63 -12.29 -16.84
CA PRO A 308 -5.96 -12.12 -18.12
C PRO A 308 -6.90 -11.77 -19.28
N GLU A 309 -8.06 -12.44 -19.35
CA GLU A 309 -9.06 -12.17 -20.40
C GLU A 309 -9.64 -10.76 -20.30
N ILE A 310 -9.84 -10.24 -19.08
CA ILE A 310 -10.33 -8.88 -18.87
C ILE A 310 -9.25 -7.86 -19.21
N LEU A 311 -7.99 -8.14 -18.90
CA LEU A 311 -6.84 -7.31 -19.28
C LEU A 311 -6.75 -7.17 -20.80
N GLU A 312 -6.73 -8.29 -21.52
CA GLU A 312 -6.60 -8.31 -22.99
C GLU A 312 -7.83 -7.76 -23.71
N LEU A 313 -9.02 -7.90 -23.11
CA LEU A 313 -10.25 -7.32 -23.65
C LEU A 313 -10.27 -5.79 -23.55
N ARG A 314 -9.77 -5.23 -22.44
CA ARG A 314 -9.87 -3.80 -22.15
C ARG A 314 -8.68 -2.98 -22.63
N TYR A 315 -7.52 -3.61 -22.78
CA TYR A 315 -6.28 -2.94 -23.11
C TYR A 315 -5.60 -3.61 -24.31
N PRO A 316 -4.97 -2.84 -25.22
CA PRO A 316 -4.27 -3.38 -26.39
C PRO A 316 -2.93 -4.01 -26.01
N VAL A 317 -2.99 -5.10 -25.24
CA VAL A 317 -1.86 -5.89 -24.77
C VAL A 317 -2.21 -7.38 -24.86
N LEU A 318 -1.19 -8.23 -24.89
CA LEU A 318 -1.32 -9.69 -24.79
C LEU A 318 -0.45 -10.21 -23.65
N LEU A 319 -1.02 -11.00 -22.75
CA LEU A 319 -0.28 -11.69 -21.70
C LEU A 319 0.33 -12.97 -22.28
N GLU A 320 1.60 -12.90 -22.68
CA GLU A 320 2.27 -14.03 -23.34
C GLU A 320 2.68 -15.15 -22.38
N ASP A 321 3.07 -14.76 -21.16
CA ASP A 321 3.55 -15.68 -20.13
C ASP A 321 3.20 -15.14 -18.75
N PHE A 322 2.71 -16.01 -17.88
CA PHE A 322 2.53 -15.74 -16.46
C PHE A 322 2.59 -17.04 -15.66
N HIS A 323 3.71 -17.28 -14.98
CA HIS A 323 3.93 -18.54 -14.24
C HIS A 323 4.70 -18.35 -12.95
N ILE A 324 4.58 -19.32 -12.04
CA ILE A 324 5.33 -19.40 -10.78
C ILE A 324 6.77 -19.84 -11.07
N ARG A 325 7.75 -19.07 -10.61
CA ARG A 325 9.18 -19.38 -10.71
C ARG A 325 9.57 -20.41 -9.65
N GLN A 326 9.34 -21.68 -9.92
CA GLN A 326 9.57 -22.77 -8.96
C GLN A 326 10.99 -22.76 -8.38
N GLY A 327 11.08 -22.90 -7.05
CA GLY A 327 12.34 -22.91 -6.32
C GLY A 327 12.97 -21.53 -6.08
N SER A 328 12.35 -20.44 -6.52
CA SER A 328 12.86 -19.07 -6.33
C SER A 328 12.79 -18.54 -4.90
N GLY A 329 11.91 -19.08 -4.04
CA GLY A 329 11.79 -18.67 -2.64
C GLY A 329 13.04 -18.98 -1.81
N GLY A 330 13.40 -18.06 -0.89
CA GLY A 330 14.52 -18.22 0.03
C GLY A 330 14.42 -19.51 0.87
N LYS A 331 15.55 -20.18 1.06
CA LYS A 331 15.61 -21.51 1.69
C LYS A 331 15.86 -21.42 3.18
N GLY A 332 15.15 -22.23 3.96
CA GLY A 332 15.37 -22.39 5.40
C GLY A 332 14.80 -23.71 5.86
N LYS A 333 14.71 -23.91 7.19
CA LYS A 333 13.82 -24.95 7.75
C LYS A 333 12.41 -24.77 7.20
N TRP A 334 11.98 -23.51 7.07
CA TRP A 334 10.80 -23.09 6.36
C TRP A 334 11.19 -22.21 5.18
N CYS A 335 10.71 -22.55 3.99
CA CYS A 335 11.01 -21.85 2.75
C CYS A 335 10.00 -20.73 2.50
N ALA A 336 10.46 -19.59 1.99
CA ALA A 336 9.54 -18.58 1.47
C ALA A 336 8.85 -19.08 0.20
N GLY A 337 7.71 -18.48 -0.11
CA GLY A 337 7.01 -18.75 -1.35
C GLY A 337 7.82 -18.37 -2.58
N ASN A 338 7.49 -18.98 -3.70
CA ASN A 338 8.04 -18.68 -5.01
C ASN A 338 7.40 -17.41 -5.59
N GLY A 339 8.23 -16.64 -6.30
CA GLY A 339 7.79 -15.48 -7.09
C GLY A 339 7.23 -15.89 -8.45
N ILE A 340 6.99 -14.91 -9.30
CA ILE A 340 6.43 -15.11 -10.64
C ILE A 340 7.33 -14.55 -11.72
N SER A 341 7.13 -15.04 -12.94
CA SER A 341 7.59 -14.42 -14.19
C SER A 341 6.35 -14.00 -14.97
N ARG A 342 6.37 -12.79 -15.55
CA ARG A 342 5.28 -12.25 -16.34
C ARG A 342 5.80 -11.50 -17.57
N THR A 343 5.24 -11.80 -18.74
CA THR A 343 5.57 -11.14 -20.00
C THR A 343 4.31 -10.57 -20.64
N LEU A 344 4.30 -9.26 -20.89
CA LEU A 344 3.17 -8.55 -21.49
C LEU A 344 3.61 -7.84 -22.76
N ARG A 345 3.07 -8.26 -23.91
CA ARG A 345 3.35 -7.67 -25.21
C ARG A 345 2.35 -6.58 -25.55
N PHE A 346 2.83 -5.47 -26.09
CA PHE A 346 2.01 -4.32 -26.44
C PHE A 346 1.55 -4.42 -27.90
N LEU A 347 0.30 -4.00 -28.15
CA LEU A 347 -0.32 -3.96 -29.48
C LEU A 347 -0.48 -2.52 -30.01
N GLU A 348 -0.30 -1.53 -29.14
CA GLU A 348 -0.23 -0.11 -29.46
C GLU A 348 0.98 0.52 -28.78
N ARG A 349 1.47 1.65 -29.31
CA ARG A 349 2.54 2.42 -28.67
C ARG A 349 2.07 2.94 -27.30
N MET A 350 2.81 2.61 -26.25
CA MET A 350 2.49 3.01 -24.87
C MET A 350 3.71 3.43 -24.08
N ASP A 351 3.52 4.43 -23.23
CA ASP A 351 4.44 4.70 -22.12
C ASP A 351 4.27 3.60 -21.08
N CYS A 352 5.37 3.04 -20.58
CA CYS A 352 5.38 2.01 -19.56
C CYS A 352 6.36 2.41 -18.46
N ALA A 353 5.92 2.28 -17.20
CA ALA A 353 6.75 2.52 -16.05
C ALA A 353 6.62 1.39 -15.03
N ILE A 354 7.75 1.06 -14.42
CA ILE A 354 7.85 0.11 -13.32
C ILE A 354 8.38 0.85 -12.10
N LEU A 355 7.66 0.75 -11.00
CA LEU A 355 8.08 1.26 -9.69
C LEU A 355 8.19 0.08 -8.75
N SER A 356 9.44 -0.32 -8.48
CA SER A 356 9.73 -1.57 -7.77
C SER A 356 11.12 -1.59 -7.12
N GLY A 357 11.25 -2.30 -5.99
CA GLY A 357 12.50 -2.47 -5.23
C GLY A 357 13.00 -3.93 -5.17
N PHE A 358 14.09 -4.19 -4.45
CA PHE A 358 14.73 -5.52 -4.33
C PHE A 358 15.18 -6.12 -5.68
N ARG A 359 15.71 -5.28 -6.57
CA ARG A 359 16.40 -5.66 -7.81
C ARG A 359 17.91 -5.73 -7.60
N GLU A 360 18.42 -5.01 -6.60
CA GLU A 360 19.85 -5.00 -6.23
C GLU A 360 20.04 -5.64 -4.84
N VAL A 361 19.26 -5.21 -3.84
CA VAL A 361 19.31 -5.75 -2.48
C VAL A 361 18.49 -7.04 -2.42
N ARG A 362 19.09 -8.12 -1.91
CA ARG A 362 18.39 -9.41 -1.74
C ARG A 362 17.47 -9.36 -0.51
N PRO A 363 16.19 -9.79 -0.63
CA PRO A 363 15.33 -9.95 0.54
C PRO A 363 15.94 -10.91 1.56
N PHE A 364 16.08 -10.45 2.82
CA PHE A 364 16.80 -11.17 3.87
C PHE A 364 16.02 -12.39 4.40
N GLY A 365 16.75 -13.43 4.82
CA GLY A 365 16.19 -14.53 5.61
C GLY A 365 16.31 -14.27 7.12
N MET A 366 15.69 -15.11 7.94
CA MET A 366 15.66 -14.97 9.40
C MET A 366 16.08 -16.27 10.11
N GLU A 367 16.63 -16.15 11.32
CA GLU A 367 17.03 -17.29 12.17
C GLU A 367 17.96 -18.31 11.45
N GLY A 368 18.82 -17.82 10.56
CA GLY A 368 19.72 -18.63 9.75
C GLY A 368 19.11 -19.19 8.45
N GLY A 369 17.90 -18.76 8.09
CA GLY A 369 17.35 -18.93 6.75
C GLY A 369 18.10 -18.08 5.72
N GLY A 370 18.23 -18.60 4.51
CA GLY A 370 18.89 -17.93 3.40
C GLY A 370 18.02 -16.85 2.74
N PRO A 371 18.66 -15.85 2.12
CA PRO A 371 17.96 -14.77 1.44
C PRO A 371 17.19 -15.26 0.21
N GLY A 372 16.16 -14.50 -0.17
CA GLY A 372 15.44 -14.67 -1.42
C GLY A 372 16.26 -14.24 -2.65
N GLN A 373 15.62 -14.28 -3.81
CA GLN A 373 16.18 -13.80 -5.07
C GLN A 373 15.76 -12.35 -5.32
N CYS A 374 16.65 -11.57 -5.94
CA CYS A 374 16.27 -10.26 -6.49
C CYS A 374 15.27 -10.43 -7.64
N GLY A 375 14.46 -9.40 -7.84
CA GLY A 375 13.65 -9.25 -9.04
C GLY A 375 14.49 -8.83 -10.24
N ALA A 376 13.88 -8.86 -11.41
CA ALA A 376 14.49 -8.35 -12.64
C ALA A 376 13.42 -7.81 -13.58
N ASN A 377 13.72 -6.70 -14.23
CA ASN A 377 12.85 -6.06 -15.21
C ASN A 377 13.60 -5.96 -16.55
N ALA A 378 12.94 -6.24 -17.66
CA ALA A 378 13.54 -6.13 -18.98
C ALA A 378 12.49 -5.89 -20.06
N VAL A 379 12.92 -5.34 -21.19
CA VAL A 379 12.10 -5.12 -22.39
C VAL A 379 12.64 -5.95 -23.53
N ARG A 380 11.77 -6.70 -24.19
CA ARG A 380 12.06 -7.35 -25.45
C ARG A 380 11.66 -6.40 -26.59
N ARG A 381 12.65 -5.89 -27.31
CA ARG A 381 12.52 -4.97 -28.44
C ARG A 381 12.12 -5.71 -29.72
N ALA A 382 11.62 -4.96 -30.71
CA ALA A 382 11.13 -5.53 -31.97
C ALA A 382 12.22 -6.23 -32.80
N ASP A 383 13.49 -5.84 -32.62
CA ASP A 383 14.66 -6.49 -33.23
C ASP A 383 15.11 -7.76 -32.48
N GLY A 384 14.39 -8.15 -31.41
CA GLY A 384 14.70 -9.28 -30.56
C GLY A 384 15.68 -8.99 -29.43
N ASN A 385 16.25 -7.77 -29.35
CA ASN A 385 17.13 -7.38 -28.26
C ASN A 385 16.39 -7.37 -26.91
N VAL A 386 17.08 -7.78 -25.84
CA VAL A 386 16.56 -7.71 -24.48
C VAL A 386 17.30 -6.64 -23.71
N GLU A 387 16.63 -5.51 -23.52
CA GLU A 387 17.13 -4.37 -22.76
C GLU A 387 16.77 -4.54 -21.28
N LYS A 388 17.77 -4.51 -20.39
CA LYS A 388 17.53 -4.56 -18.94
C LYS A 388 17.04 -3.19 -18.45
N LEU A 389 16.00 -3.20 -17.64
CA LEU A 389 15.52 -2.01 -16.92
C LEU A 389 15.98 -2.04 -15.46
N LYS A 390 16.06 -0.86 -14.85
CA LYS A 390 16.27 -0.72 -13.40
C LYS A 390 15.03 -1.19 -12.62
N GLY A 391 15.15 -1.26 -11.29
CA GLY A 391 14.00 -1.49 -10.40
C GLY A 391 12.91 -0.44 -10.55
N CYS A 392 13.32 0.83 -10.62
CA CYS A 392 12.44 1.95 -10.93
C CYS A 392 12.87 2.55 -12.27
N ASP A 393 12.04 2.40 -13.29
CA ASP A 393 12.41 2.78 -14.65
C ASP A 393 11.17 3.08 -15.50
N ARG A 394 11.40 3.75 -16.62
CA ARG A 394 10.37 3.99 -17.63
C ARG A 394 10.92 3.79 -19.03
N THR A 395 10.03 3.41 -19.93
CA THR A 395 10.36 3.22 -21.34
C THR A 395 9.11 3.41 -22.19
N VAL A 396 9.30 3.41 -23.50
CA VAL A 396 8.20 3.35 -24.45
C VAL A 396 8.26 1.99 -25.14
N LEU A 397 7.10 1.34 -25.24
CA LEU A 397 6.93 0.07 -25.93
C LEU A 397 6.24 0.35 -27.26
N GLU A 398 6.84 -0.10 -28.35
CA GLU A 398 6.20 -0.13 -29.66
C GLU A 398 5.33 -1.38 -29.83
N PRO A 399 4.36 -1.39 -30.77
CA PRO A 399 3.61 -2.59 -31.09
C PRO A 399 4.53 -3.78 -31.42
N GLY A 400 4.32 -4.90 -30.73
CA GLY A 400 5.15 -6.10 -30.85
C GLY A 400 6.24 -6.25 -29.78
N GLU A 401 6.59 -5.16 -29.08
CA GLU A 401 7.54 -5.18 -27.96
C GLU A 401 6.87 -5.64 -26.67
N ALA A 402 7.65 -6.19 -25.73
CA ALA A 402 7.11 -6.73 -24.49
C ALA A 402 7.90 -6.32 -23.24
N ILE A 403 7.19 -6.03 -22.16
CA ILE A 403 7.77 -5.91 -20.82
C ILE A 403 7.82 -7.30 -20.16
N MET A 404 8.96 -7.62 -19.55
CA MET A 404 9.21 -8.86 -18.81
C MET A 404 9.56 -8.52 -17.37
N ILE A 405 8.84 -9.12 -16.42
CA ILE A 405 8.97 -8.86 -14.99
C ILE A 405 9.15 -10.19 -14.26
N GLN A 406 10.24 -10.28 -13.51
CA GLN A 406 10.46 -11.33 -12.52
C GLN A 406 10.41 -10.69 -11.14
N THR A 407 9.52 -11.18 -10.27
CA THR A 407 9.38 -10.59 -8.94
C THR A 407 10.47 -11.10 -7.99
N PRO A 408 10.94 -10.24 -7.06
CA PRO A 408 11.81 -10.68 -5.97
C PRO A 408 11.04 -11.63 -5.06
N THR A 409 11.76 -12.49 -4.35
CA THR A 409 11.15 -13.48 -3.44
C THR A 409 11.55 -13.25 -2.01
N GLY A 410 10.68 -13.63 -1.06
CA GLY A 410 11.00 -13.53 0.36
C GLY A 410 12.17 -14.42 0.80
N GLY A 411 12.68 -14.15 1.99
CA GLY A 411 13.73 -14.96 2.62
C GLY A 411 13.19 -16.13 3.43
N GLY A 412 13.99 -17.20 3.53
CA GLY A 412 13.64 -18.38 4.33
C GLY A 412 13.75 -18.12 5.84
N PHE A 413 13.21 -19.05 6.63
CA PHE A 413 13.24 -18.99 8.08
C PHE A 413 13.87 -20.24 8.69
N GLY A 414 14.82 -20.06 9.61
CA GLY A 414 15.54 -21.15 10.27
C GLY A 414 16.62 -21.79 9.39
N LYS A 415 17.67 -22.34 10.01
CA LYS A 415 18.72 -23.09 9.29
C LYS A 415 18.16 -24.29 8.53
N VAL A 416 18.61 -24.48 7.29
CA VAL A 416 18.37 -25.70 6.52
C VAL A 416 18.97 -26.88 7.28
N LYS A 417 18.21 -27.96 7.43
CA LYS A 417 18.67 -29.19 8.08
C LYS A 417 19.53 -30.03 7.16
#